data_AF-A0A970DS08-F1
#
_entry.id   AF-A0A970DS08-F1
#
_cell.length_a   1.000
_cell.length_b   1.000
_cell.length_c   1.000
_cell.angle_alpha   90.00
_cell.angle_beta   90.00
_cell.angle_gamma   90.00
#
_symmetry.space_group_name_H-M   'P 1'
#
loop_
_entity.id
_entity.type
_entity.pdbx_description
1 polymer ?
#
loop_
_entity_poly.entity_id
_entity_poly.type
_entity_poly.pdbx_seq_one_letter_code
_entity_poly.pdbx_strand_id
1 'polypeptide(L)'
;MEGLFDITWVNIFYVIIGGLTAIVTICAKKAYVDMKLERKFSVSGRYITKFQESKYKDVIITTSAELKQNGKRIYGTTKMPGDSRKWILEGQLSEDGHIHGIYYAEDPIDKRTGVFFLKIHSKKHMTGVKSSLDTEKQEVTSGTYEFKPICNNVTIKKLVKSHIPHIISIADNLLGKDHLTQEILEKITNGSPDFYCDVAIDSQNKVVGFYIGYITHPKIIEEKMKINQDEIPRSIKYANKIGVIKTVVVEEKHQGYGIGTKLVESCMKELKKAGVQMICSIASKNRNFNNMDGIFKNLGFNIIAEVPEYWSDESIEKGYRCPICKEPPCECSAVIYNLTI
;
A
#
# COMPACT_ATOMS: atom_id res chain seq x y z
N MET A 1 -41.46 4.76 -67.24
CA MET A 1 -41.37 4.84 -65.76
C MET A 1 -40.30 3.91 -65.17
N GLU A 2 -39.62 3.08 -65.96
CA GLU A 2 -38.60 2.13 -65.45
C GLU A 2 -37.23 2.77 -65.16
N GLY A 3 -36.85 3.88 -65.80
CA GLY A 3 -35.53 4.50 -65.58
C GLY A 3 -35.40 5.40 -64.34
N LEU A 4 -36.51 5.85 -63.74
CA LEU A 4 -36.48 6.79 -62.61
C LEU A 4 -36.27 6.07 -61.25
N PHE A 5 -36.71 4.81 -61.17
CA PHE A 5 -36.48 3.98 -60.00
C PHE A 5 -35.00 3.59 -59.87
N ASP A 6 -34.32 3.34 -60.99
CA ASP A 6 -32.94 2.84 -60.99
C ASP A 6 -31.94 3.89 -60.47
N ILE A 7 -32.08 5.15 -60.89
CA ILE A 7 -31.22 6.26 -60.43
C ILE A 7 -31.41 6.54 -58.94
N THR A 8 -32.65 6.42 -58.44
CA THR A 8 -32.95 6.69 -57.03
C THR A 8 -32.34 5.64 -56.11
N TRP A 9 -32.39 4.35 -56.49
CA TRP A 9 -31.78 3.27 -55.72
C TRP A 9 -30.26 3.33 -55.70
N VAL A 10 -29.62 3.67 -56.83
CA VAL A 10 -28.18 3.86 -56.92
C VAL A 10 -27.70 4.99 -55.99
N ASN A 11 -28.42 6.11 -55.94
CA ASN A 11 -28.08 7.22 -55.04
C ASN A 11 -28.22 6.85 -53.56
N ILE A 12 -29.30 6.14 -53.19
CA ILE A 12 -29.50 5.65 -51.81
C ILE A 12 -28.36 4.71 -51.40
N PHE A 13 -27.96 3.79 -52.29
CA PHE A 13 -26.87 2.85 -52.05
C PHE A 13 -25.53 3.58 -51.81
N TYR A 14 -25.18 4.57 -52.62
CA TYR A 14 -23.97 5.36 -52.43
C TYR A 14 -23.98 6.14 -51.11
N VAL A 15 -25.13 6.69 -50.70
CA VAL A 15 -25.26 7.37 -49.40
C VAL A 15 -25.06 6.40 -48.23
N ILE A 16 -25.61 5.18 -48.31
CA ILE A 16 -25.43 4.16 -47.28
C ILE A 16 -23.96 3.72 -47.19
N ILE A 17 -23.31 3.43 -48.33
CA ILE A 17 -21.88 3.07 -48.35
C ILE A 17 -21.02 4.21 -47.84
N GLY A 18 -21.27 5.45 -48.28
CA GLY A 18 -20.57 6.63 -47.79
C GLY A 18 -20.71 6.82 -46.28
N GLY A 19 -21.92 6.65 -45.75
CA GLY A 19 -22.18 6.69 -44.31
C GLY A 19 -21.46 5.58 -43.55
N LEU A 20 -21.53 4.33 -44.01
CA LEU A 20 -20.86 3.19 -43.39
C LEU A 20 -19.33 3.34 -43.41
N THR A 21 -18.76 3.75 -44.54
CA THR A 21 -17.31 3.97 -44.66
C THR A 21 -16.82 5.10 -43.76
N ALA A 22 -17.58 6.20 -43.63
CA ALA A 22 -17.29 7.27 -42.68
C ALA A 22 -17.33 6.77 -41.22
N ILE A 23 -18.37 6.01 -40.85
CA ILE A 23 -18.49 5.41 -39.51
C ILE A 23 -17.30 4.49 -39.21
N VAL A 24 -16.98 3.57 -40.12
CA VAL A 24 -15.86 2.64 -39.97
C VAL A 24 -14.54 3.40 -39.82
N THR A 25 -14.31 4.44 -40.62
CA THR A 25 -13.09 5.26 -40.56
C THR A 25 -12.98 6.00 -39.21
N ILE A 26 -14.08 6.58 -38.73
CA ILE A 26 -14.13 7.25 -37.42
C ILE A 26 -13.87 6.26 -36.29
N CYS A 27 -14.52 5.09 -36.31
CA CYS A 27 -14.31 4.02 -35.34
C CYS A 27 -12.88 3.50 -35.34
N ALA A 28 -12.29 3.24 -36.52
CA ALA A 28 -10.92 2.78 -36.66
C ALA A 28 -9.90 3.81 -36.16
N LYS A 29 -10.09 5.10 -36.52
CA LYS A 29 -9.24 6.20 -36.03
C LYS A 29 -9.33 6.32 -34.51
N LYS A 30 -10.53 6.25 -33.94
CA LYS A 30 -10.75 6.29 -32.50
C LYS A 30 -10.06 5.12 -31.79
N ALA A 31 -10.28 3.88 -32.27
CA ALA A 31 -9.66 2.68 -31.72
C ALA A 31 -8.13 2.74 -31.78
N TYR A 32 -7.56 3.27 -32.88
CA TYR A 32 -6.12 3.47 -33.01
C TYR A 32 -5.57 4.48 -32.00
N VAL A 33 -6.24 5.62 -31.81
CA VAL A 33 -5.85 6.63 -30.81
C VAL A 33 -5.96 6.07 -29.39
N ASP A 34 -7.05 5.37 -29.08
CA ASP A 34 -7.28 4.73 -27.78
C ASP A 34 -6.19 3.70 -27.47
N MET A 35 -5.89 2.79 -28.43
CA MET A 35 -4.80 1.81 -28.29
C MET A 35 -3.43 2.48 -28.12
N LYS A 36 -3.15 3.56 -28.86
CA LYS A 36 -1.90 4.31 -28.75
C LYS A 36 -1.74 4.94 -27.37
N LEU A 37 -2.82 5.50 -26.81
CA LEU A 37 -2.82 6.10 -25.47
C LEU A 37 -2.69 5.04 -24.37
N GLU A 38 -3.36 3.91 -24.49
CA GLU A 38 -3.22 2.79 -23.54
C GLU A 38 -1.78 2.25 -23.48
N ARG A 39 -1.11 2.15 -24.63
CA ARG A 39 0.29 1.75 -24.70
C ARG A 39 1.23 2.80 -24.11
N LYS A 40 1.00 4.08 -24.43
CA LYS A 40 1.84 5.19 -23.97
C LYS A 40 1.66 5.47 -22.47
N PHE A 41 0.44 5.37 -21.97
CA PHE A 41 0.02 5.75 -20.62
C PHE A 41 -0.83 4.64 -20.00
N SER A 42 -0.24 3.45 -19.86
CA SER A 42 -0.95 2.32 -19.24
C SER A 42 -1.19 2.59 -17.76
N VAL A 43 -2.45 2.76 -17.37
CA VAL A 43 -2.85 3.03 -15.97
C VAL A 43 -3.71 1.94 -15.34
N SER A 44 -4.06 0.90 -16.09
CA SER A 44 -4.66 -0.31 -15.50
C SER A 44 -3.69 -0.95 -14.49
N GLY A 45 -4.21 -1.29 -13.30
CA GLY A 45 -3.47 -1.99 -12.26
C GLY A 45 -3.95 -1.69 -10.85
N ARG A 46 -3.24 -2.26 -9.87
CA ARG A 46 -3.42 -1.96 -8.44
C ARG A 46 -2.40 -0.94 -7.99
N TYR A 47 -2.82 -0.05 -7.11
CA TYR A 47 -2.04 1.08 -6.62
C TYR A 47 -2.11 1.16 -5.10
N ILE A 48 -1.02 1.65 -4.49
CA ILE A 48 -1.07 2.29 -3.18
C ILE A 48 -1.30 3.78 -3.41
N THR A 49 -2.39 4.29 -2.86
CA THR A 49 -2.77 5.68 -2.95
C THR A 49 -2.51 6.39 -1.65
N LYS A 50 -1.89 7.57 -1.72
CA LYS A 50 -1.79 8.50 -0.60
C LYS A 50 -2.61 9.74 -0.90
N PHE A 51 -3.33 10.22 0.09
CA PHE A 51 -4.01 11.49 -0.02
C PHE A 51 -3.97 12.27 1.28
N GLN A 52 -3.88 13.58 1.12
CA GLN A 52 -3.73 14.55 2.20
C GLN A 52 -4.75 15.66 1.98
N GLU A 53 -5.42 16.08 3.05
CA GLU A 53 -6.35 17.21 2.98
C GLU A 53 -5.70 18.48 3.49
N SER A 54 -5.94 19.60 2.82
CA SER A 54 -5.34 20.90 3.17
C SER A 54 -5.70 21.36 4.59
N LYS A 55 -6.91 21.00 5.05
CA LYS A 55 -7.40 21.27 6.41
C LYS A 55 -6.62 20.48 7.48
N TYR A 56 -6.02 19.36 7.09
CA TYR A 56 -5.30 18.43 7.97
C TYR A 56 -3.91 18.17 7.39
N LYS A 57 -3.03 19.19 7.45
CA LYS A 57 -1.68 19.12 6.88
C LYS A 57 -0.87 17.89 7.34
N ASP A 58 -1.17 17.34 8.51
CA ASP A 58 -0.39 16.21 9.06
C ASP A 58 -1.06 14.83 8.85
N VAL A 59 -2.25 14.78 8.25
CA VAL A 59 -2.98 13.53 8.05
C VAL A 59 -2.81 13.04 6.61
N ILE A 60 -1.91 12.08 6.43
CA ILE A 60 -1.74 11.34 5.17
C ILE A 60 -2.46 10.00 5.29
N ILE A 61 -3.54 9.83 4.54
CA ILE A 61 -4.25 8.56 4.48
C ILE A 61 -3.65 7.72 3.35
N THR A 62 -3.29 6.48 3.67
CA THR A 62 -2.73 5.52 2.71
C THR A 62 -3.67 4.33 2.54
N THR A 63 -4.03 4.02 1.31
CA THR A 63 -4.92 2.89 1.01
C THR A 63 -4.62 2.24 -0.35
N SER A 64 -5.32 1.16 -0.71
CA SER A 64 -5.24 0.54 -2.03
C SER A 64 -6.31 1.08 -2.97
N ALA A 65 -5.93 1.29 -4.23
CA ALA A 65 -6.86 1.51 -5.33
C ALA A 65 -6.66 0.48 -6.44
N GLU A 66 -7.71 0.21 -7.19
CA GLU A 66 -7.68 -0.58 -8.42
C GLU A 66 -8.22 0.29 -9.56
N LEU A 67 -7.44 0.43 -10.62
CA LEU A 67 -7.80 1.21 -11.80
C LEU A 67 -7.87 0.30 -13.03
N LYS A 68 -8.82 0.60 -13.91
CA LYS A 68 -9.05 0.00 -15.22
C LYS A 68 -9.09 1.12 -16.25
N GLN A 69 -8.47 0.87 -17.39
CA GLN A 69 -8.44 1.77 -18.54
C GLN A 69 -9.13 1.10 -19.73
N ASN A 70 -9.96 1.88 -20.42
CA ASN A 70 -10.52 1.54 -21.73
C ASN A 70 -10.45 2.79 -22.63
N GLY A 71 -9.42 2.81 -23.48
CA GLY A 71 -9.00 3.96 -24.27
C GLY A 71 -8.69 5.16 -23.39
N LYS A 72 -9.41 6.25 -23.63
CA LYS A 72 -9.35 7.47 -22.81
C LYS A 72 -10.09 7.35 -21.47
N ARG A 73 -10.95 6.35 -21.25
CA ARG A 73 -11.77 6.27 -20.02
C ARG A 73 -11.05 5.49 -18.93
N ILE A 74 -11.04 6.06 -17.73
CA ILE A 74 -10.47 5.46 -16.52
C ILE A 74 -11.61 5.22 -15.53
N TYR A 75 -11.68 4.00 -15.01
CA TYR A 75 -12.59 3.61 -13.95
C TYR A 75 -11.79 2.98 -12.83
N GLY A 76 -12.15 3.25 -11.58
CA GLY A 76 -11.42 2.67 -10.48
C GLY A 76 -12.19 2.69 -9.19
N THR A 77 -11.61 2.03 -8.19
CA THR A 77 -12.15 2.03 -6.85
C THR A 77 -11.04 2.20 -5.83
N THR A 78 -11.33 2.88 -4.73
CA THR A 78 -10.46 2.96 -3.55
C THR A 78 -11.26 2.64 -2.29
N LYS A 79 -10.63 2.00 -1.30
CA LYS A 79 -11.27 1.64 -0.02
C LYS A 79 -10.71 2.52 1.08
N MET A 80 -11.51 2.99 2.04
CA MET A 80 -10.94 3.76 3.15
C MET A 80 -10.37 2.82 4.23
N PRO A 81 -9.19 3.10 4.81
CA PRO A 81 -8.68 2.30 5.93
C PRO A 81 -9.59 2.43 7.15
N GLY A 82 -9.97 1.31 7.76
CA GLY A 82 -10.82 1.29 8.94
C GLY A 82 -12.30 1.60 8.68
N ASP A 83 -12.70 1.73 7.42
CA ASP A 83 -14.08 2.00 7.03
C ASP A 83 -14.50 1.05 5.91
N SER A 84 -15.76 0.62 5.93
CA SER A 84 -16.36 -0.15 4.84
C SER A 84 -16.61 0.66 3.57
N ARG A 85 -16.52 2.01 3.66
CA ARG A 85 -16.71 2.92 2.53
C ARG A 85 -15.73 2.64 1.40
N LYS A 86 -16.31 2.46 0.22
CA LYS A 86 -15.63 2.37 -1.06
C LYS A 86 -15.98 3.59 -1.89
N TRP A 87 -14.98 4.12 -2.58
CA TRP A 87 -15.12 5.26 -3.47
C TRP A 87 -14.91 4.80 -4.90
N ILE A 88 -15.75 5.27 -5.79
CA ILE A 88 -15.64 5.06 -7.24
C ILE A 88 -14.88 6.24 -7.82
N LEU A 89 -13.94 5.97 -8.73
CA LEU A 89 -13.21 6.96 -9.50
C LEU A 89 -13.61 6.82 -10.96
N GLU A 90 -14.05 7.91 -11.58
CA GLU A 90 -14.34 7.98 -13.01
C GLU A 90 -13.58 9.15 -13.62
N GLY A 91 -12.77 8.90 -14.63
CA GLY A 91 -11.94 9.93 -15.24
C GLY A 91 -11.64 9.71 -16.71
N GLN A 92 -11.00 10.72 -17.28
CA GLN A 92 -10.60 10.75 -18.68
C GLN A 92 -9.12 11.10 -18.81
N LEU A 93 -8.41 10.28 -19.59
CA LEU A 93 -7.02 10.45 -19.97
C LEU A 93 -6.90 11.42 -21.14
N SER A 94 -6.09 12.46 -20.96
CA SER A 94 -5.67 13.37 -22.01
C SER A 94 -4.47 12.85 -22.79
N GLU A 95 -4.20 13.46 -23.95
CA GLU A 95 -3.10 13.05 -24.84
C GLU A 95 -1.70 13.36 -24.27
N ASP A 96 -1.67 14.25 -23.27
CA ASP A 96 -0.48 14.67 -22.54
C ASP A 96 -0.24 13.88 -21.25
N GLY A 97 -1.04 12.83 -21.00
CA GLY A 97 -0.86 11.97 -19.83
C GLY A 97 -1.43 12.55 -18.54
N HIS A 98 -2.46 13.40 -18.64
CA HIS A 98 -3.22 13.86 -17.47
C HIS A 98 -4.53 13.08 -17.37
N ILE A 99 -4.96 12.75 -16.15
CA ILE A 99 -6.27 12.16 -15.88
C ILE A 99 -7.07 13.17 -15.08
N HIS A 100 -8.26 13.51 -15.54
CA HIS A 100 -9.18 14.35 -14.80
C HIS A 100 -10.52 13.65 -14.67
N GLY A 101 -11.21 13.85 -13.56
CA GLY A 101 -12.41 13.08 -13.29
C GLY A 101 -13.10 13.45 -12.00
N ILE A 102 -14.08 12.62 -11.65
CA ILE A 102 -14.85 12.70 -10.43
C ILE A 102 -14.63 11.45 -9.57
N TYR A 103 -14.81 11.60 -8.27
CA TYR A 103 -14.95 10.47 -7.37
C TYR A 103 -16.16 10.68 -6.46
N TYR A 104 -16.80 9.58 -6.09
CA TYR A 104 -18.01 9.59 -5.27
C TYR A 104 -18.10 8.30 -4.46
N ALA A 105 -18.84 8.33 -3.36
CA ALA A 105 -19.04 7.15 -2.54
C ALA A 105 -19.88 6.10 -3.29
N GLU A 106 -19.54 4.82 -3.12
CA GLU A 106 -20.33 3.71 -3.68
C GLU A 106 -21.68 3.58 -2.97
N ASP A 107 -21.75 3.95 -1.69
CA ASP A 107 -22.99 4.00 -0.92
C ASP A 107 -23.85 5.18 -1.39
N PRO A 108 -25.06 4.95 -1.92
CA PRO A 108 -25.93 6.03 -2.41
C PRO A 108 -26.42 6.99 -1.32
N ILE A 109 -26.31 6.62 -0.04
CA ILE A 109 -26.65 7.49 1.09
C ILE A 109 -25.56 8.56 1.30
N ASP A 110 -24.29 8.21 1.05
CA ASP A 110 -23.17 9.12 1.19
C ASP A 110 -23.04 10.03 -0.04
N LYS A 111 -23.57 11.25 0.08
CA LYS A 111 -23.62 12.24 -1.01
C LYS A 111 -22.30 12.96 -1.27
N ARG A 112 -21.22 12.58 -0.60
CA ARG A 112 -19.92 13.22 -0.83
C ARG A 112 -19.40 12.88 -2.22
N THR A 113 -18.99 13.93 -2.91
CA THR A 113 -18.42 13.85 -4.25
C THR A 113 -17.21 14.76 -4.35
N GLY A 114 -16.39 14.55 -5.35
CA GLY A 114 -15.24 15.40 -5.58
C GLY A 114 -14.69 15.25 -6.98
N VAL A 115 -13.72 16.10 -7.29
CA VAL A 115 -12.98 16.11 -8.54
C VAL A 115 -11.52 15.78 -8.28
N PHE A 116 -10.86 15.15 -9.25
CA PHE A 116 -9.43 14.90 -9.18
C PHE A 116 -8.76 15.26 -10.50
N PHE A 117 -7.49 15.63 -10.40
CA PHE A 117 -6.60 15.85 -11.52
C PHE A 117 -5.25 15.20 -11.21
N LEU A 118 -4.82 14.26 -12.04
CA LEU A 118 -3.60 13.49 -11.89
C LEU A 118 -2.72 13.66 -13.12
N LYS A 119 -1.42 13.66 -12.93
CA LYS A 119 -0.40 13.58 -13.98
C LYS A 119 0.30 12.24 -13.90
N ILE A 120 0.42 11.57 -15.04
CA ILE A 120 1.13 10.30 -15.15
C ILE A 120 2.62 10.58 -15.34
N HIS A 121 3.42 10.04 -14.43
CA HIS A 121 4.89 10.04 -14.48
C HIS A 121 5.40 8.69 -14.98
N SER A 122 6.73 8.52 -14.96
CA SER A 122 7.35 7.25 -15.30
C SER A 122 6.83 6.08 -14.45
N LYS A 123 6.82 4.87 -15.02
CA LYS A 123 6.43 3.63 -14.33
C LYS A 123 5.02 3.68 -13.73
N LYS A 124 4.06 4.34 -14.38
CA LYS A 124 2.66 4.45 -13.91
C LYS A 124 2.46 5.18 -12.58
N HIS A 125 3.50 5.81 -12.03
CA HIS A 125 3.35 6.65 -10.84
C HIS A 125 2.53 7.89 -11.21
N MET A 126 1.51 8.24 -10.43
CA MET A 126 0.71 9.43 -10.71
C MET A 126 0.66 10.34 -9.49
N THR A 127 0.71 11.65 -9.72
CA THR A 127 0.52 12.64 -8.66
C THR A 127 -0.42 13.75 -9.14
N GLY A 128 -1.09 14.42 -8.21
CA GLY A 128 -1.89 15.58 -8.54
C GLY A 128 -2.71 16.06 -7.36
N VAL A 129 -3.87 16.62 -7.67
CA VAL A 129 -4.74 17.29 -6.70
C VAL A 129 -6.15 16.71 -6.72
N LYS A 130 -6.82 16.84 -5.59
CA LYS A 130 -8.24 16.54 -5.44
C LYS A 130 -8.95 17.70 -4.76
N SER A 131 -10.24 17.82 -5.04
CA SER A 131 -11.15 18.64 -4.25
C SER A 131 -12.38 17.82 -3.91
N SER A 132 -12.89 17.94 -2.69
CA SER A 132 -14.08 17.26 -2.20
C SER A 132 -15.11 18.29 -1.77
N LEU A 133 -16.38 18.01 -2.04
CA LEU A 133 -17.52 18.78 -1.58
C LEU A 133 -18.25 17.97 -0.50
N ASP A 134 -18.29 18.51 0.72
CA ASP A 134 -19.18 18.02 1.76
C ASP A 134 -20.52 18.75 1.60
N THR A 135 -21.51 18.06 1.02
CA THR A 135 -22.82 18.65 0.73
C THR A 135 -23.60 19.01 2.00
N GLU A 136 -23.34 18.32 3.13
CA GLU A 136 -24.04 18.62 4.39
C GLU A 136 -23.49 19.90 5.02
N LYS A 137 -22.17 20.09 4.94
CA LYS A 137 -21.49 21.27 5.52
C LYS A 137 -21.32 22.43 4.55
N GLN A 138 -21.61 22.21 3.27
CA GLN A 138 -21.32 23.15 2.17
C GLN A 138 -19.84 23.59 2.14
N GLU A 139 -18.94 22.71 2.56
CA GLU A 139 -17.50 22.98 2.59
C GLU A 139 -16.81 22.31 1.39
N VAL A 140 -15.89 23.05 0.76
CA VAL A 140 -14.95 22.48 -0.21
C VAL A 140 -13.60 22.29 0.48
N THR A 141 -13.09 21.05 0.45
CA THR A 141 -11.72 20.77 0.89
C THR A 141 -10.88 20.38 -0.32
N SER A 142 -9.62 20.80 -0.33
CA SER A 142 -8.67 20.45 -1.39
C SER A 142 -7.50 19.66 -0.82
N GLY A 143 -6.79 18.93 -1.66
CA GLY A 143 -5.77 18.01 -1.21
C GLY A 143 -4.86 17.52 -2.33
N THR A 144 -3.87 16.74 -1.95
CA THR A 144 -2.97 16.07 -2.90
C THR A 144 -3.37 14.60 -3.03
N TYR A 145 -3.15 14.04 -4.22
CA TYR A 145 -3.28 12.62 -4.53
C TYR A 145 -1.95 12.10 -5.08
N GLU A 146 -1.53 10.93 -4.61
CA GLU A 146 -0.40 10.17 -5.13
C GLU A 146 -0.82 8.71 -5.33
N PHE A 147 -0.53 8.13 -6.48
CA PHE A 147 -0.83 6.74 -6.83
C PHE A 147 0.46 6.04 -7.25
N LYS A 148 0.99 5.18 -6.39
CA LYS A 148 2.15 4.32 -6.71
C LYS A 148 1.67 2.94 -7.10
N PRO A 149 2.04 2.39 -8.25
CA PRO A 149 1.61 1.04 -8.62
C PRO A 149 2.15 0.02 -7.60
N ILE A 150 1.38 -1.00 -7.29
CA ILE A 150 1.88 -2.11 -6.48
C ILE A 150 2.94 -2.85 -7.30
N CYS A 151 4.14 -3.03 -6.74
CA CYS A 151 5.21 -3.73 -7.45
C CYS A 151 4.86 -5.22 -7.58
N ASN A 152 4.60 -5.63 -8.82
CA ASN A 152 4.36 -7.03 -9.17
C ASN A 152 5.66 -7.79 -9.49
N ASN A 153 6.76 -7.08 -9.73
CA ASN A 153 8.05 -7.67 -10.10
C ASN A 153 8.89 -8.06 -8.87
N VAL A 154 8.26 -8.13 -7.69
CA VAL A 154 8.90 -8.57 -6.46
C VAL A 154 8.23 -9.84 -5.98
N THR A 155 9.06 -10.85 -5.72
CA THR A 155 8.65 -12.16 -5.21
C THR A 155 9.07 -12.32 -3.77
N ILE A 156 8.23 -12.95 -2.95
CA ILE A 156 8.58 -13.31 -1.57
C ILE A 156 9.14 -14.72 -1.59
N LYS A 157 10.36 -14.91 -1.08
CA LYS A 157 11.03 -16.21 -0.99
C LYS A 157 11.52 -16.47 0.43
N LYS A 158 11.60 -17.75 0.80
CA LYS A 158 12.21 -18.18 2.06
C LYS A 158 13.65 -17.68 2.16
N LEU A 159 14.08 -17.33 3.37
CA LEU A 159 15.47 -17.02 3.65
C LEU A 159 16.39 -18.20 3.28
N VAL A 160 17.47 -17.92 2.56
CA VAL A 160 18.59 -18.85 2.37
C VAL A 160 19.90 -18.15 2.73
N LYS A 161 20.96 -18.93 3.00
CA LYS A 161 22.25 -18.40 3.49
C LYS A 161 22.85 -17.30 2.60
N SER A 162 22.70 -17.41 1.27
CA SER A 162 23.20 -16.38 0.33
C SER A 162 22.52 -15.02 0.46
N HIS A 163 21.36 -14.93 1.12
CA HIS A 163 20.66 -13.65 1.35
C HIS A 163 21.18 -12.88 2.56
N ILE A 164 21.84 -13.56 3.51
CA ILE A 164 22.24 -13.00 4.82
C ILE A 164 23.04 -11.70 4.70
N PRO A 165 24.08 -11.61 3.85
CA PRO A 165 24.87 -10.37 3.75
C PRO A 165 24.03 -9.17 3.30
N HIS A 166 23.07 -9.38 2.38
CA HIS A 166 22.19 -8.32 1.92
C HIS A 166 21.19 -7.89 2.99
N ILE A 167 20.68 -8.83 3.79
CA ILE A 167 19.76 -8.53 4.90
C ILE A 167 20.47 -7.69 5.96
N ILE A 168 21.69 -8.07 6.35
CA ILE A 168 22.49 -7.33 7.32
C ILE A 168 22.76 -5.92 6.78
N SER A 169 23.17 -5.79 5.51
CA SER A 169 23.39 -4.48 4.89
C SER A 169 22.12 -3.61 4.90
N ILE A 170 20.95 -4.17 4.61
CA ILE A 170 19.67 -3.44 4.67
C ILE A 170 19.34 -3.04 6.12
N ALA A 171 19.55 -3.95 7.08
CA ALA A 171 19.28 -3.71 8.48
C ALA A 171 20.18 -2.61 9.07
N ASP A 172 21.48 -2.68 8.83
CA ASP A 172 22.45 -1.68 9.32
C ASP A 172 22.13 -0.28 8.80
N ASN A 173 21.75 -0.19 7.52
CA ASN A 173 21.42 1.08 6.88
C ASN A 173 20.13 1.72 7.41
N LEU A 174 19.12 0.91 7.79
CA LEU A 174 17.77 1.40 8.10
C LEU A 174 17.38 1.33 9.58
N LEU A 175 17.94 0.39 10.33
CA LEU A 175 17.67 0.17 11.75
C LEU A 175 18.83 0.62 12.63
N GLY A 176 20.01 0.83 12.05
CA GLY A 176 21.25 1.10 12.76
C GLY A 176 22.15 -0.14 12.81
N LYS A 177 23.45 0.12 12.94
CA LYS A 177 24.49 -0.91 12.93
C LYS A 177 24.28 -1.93 14.05
N ASP A 178 24.50 -3.20 13.74
CA ASP A 178 24.46 -4.33 14.69
C ASP A 178 23.07 -4.61 15.28
N HIS A 179 22.00 -4.01 14.73
CA HIS A 179 20.62 -4.29 15.13
C HIS A 179 20.22 -5.75 14.85
N LEU A 180 20.78 -6.34 13.80
CA LEU A 180 20.52 -7.71 13.39
C LEU A 180 21.84 -8.44 13.15
N THR A 181 22.07 -9.50 13.93
CA THR A 181 23.29 -10.30 13.83
C THR A 181 23.13 -11.46 12.86
N GLN A 182 24.24 -11.86 12.24
CA GLN A 182 24.32 -13.04 11.38
C GLN A 182 23.85 -14.32 12.11
N GLU A 183 24.19 -14.47 13.39
CA GLU A 183 23.82 -15.64 14.20
C GLU A 183 22.30 -15.88 14.24
N ILE A 184 21.49 -14.81 14.36
CA ILE A 184 20.03 -14.92 14.36
C ILE A 184 19.54 -15.46 13.03
N LEU A 185 20.07 -14.94 11.92
CA LEU A 185 19.67 -15.35 10.58
C LEU A 185 20.12 -16.79 10.27
N GLU A 186 21.31 -17.18 10.74
CA GLU A 186 21.80 -18.54 10.61
C GLU A 186 20.92 -19.54 11.36
N LYS A 187 20.50 -19.22 12.60
CA LYS A 187 19.53 -20.03 13.36
C LYS A 187 18.23 -20.25 12.58
N ILE A 188 17.74 -19.21 11.90
CA ILE A 188 16.53 -19.32 11.06
C ILE A 188 16.80 -20.22 9.85
N THR A 189 17.91 -20.04 9.14
CA THR A 189 18.24 -20.89 7.97
C THR A 189 18.48 -22.36 8.32
N ASN A 190 18.90 -22.63 9.55
CA ASN A 190 19.12 -23.99 10.05
C ASN A 190 17.83 -24.66 10.56
N GLY A 191 16.66 -24.03 10.37
CA GLY A 191 15.36 -24.66 10.60
C GLY A 191 14.79 -24.46 12.00
N SER A 192 15.10 -23.33 12.68
CA SER A 192 14.46 -23.02 13.96
C SER A 192 12.92 -23.00 13.81
N PRO A 193 12.16 -23.81 14.57
CA PRO A 193 10.71 -23.97 14.36
C PRO A 193 9.89 -22.75 14.79
N ASP A 194 10.47 -21.90 15.63
CA ASP A 194 9.78 -20.75 16.23
C ASP A 194 10.14 -19.42 15.56
N PHE A 195 11.05 -19.40 14.59
CA PHE A 195 11.46 -18.19 13.89
C PHE A 195 11.22 -18.29 12.39
N TYR A 196 10.76 -17.19 11.82
CA TYR A 196 10.38 -17.09 10.41
C TYR A 196 11.05 -15.87 9.79
N CYS A 197 11.60 -16.06 8.60
CA CYS A 197 12.14 -14.99 7.80
C CYS A 197 11.93 -15.33 6.32
N ASP A 198 11.25 -14.42 5.62
CA ASP A 198 11.25 -14.40 4.16
C ASP A 198 11.85 -13.08 3.67
N VAL A 199 12.34 -13.11 2.44
CA VAL A 199 12.92 -11.97 1.74
C VAL A 199 12.05 -11.57 0.55
N ALA A 200 12.03 -10.27 0.27
CA ALA A 200 11.52 -9.72 -0.98
C ALA A 200 12.67 -9.63 -1.99
N ILE A 201 12.48 -10.23 -3.16
CA ILE A 201 13.47 -10.27 -4.24
C ILE A 201 12.92 -9.60 -5.48
N ASP A 202 13.68 -8.65 -6.04
CA ASP A 202 13.32 -7.94 -7.27
C ASP A 202 13.61 -8.74 -8.56
N SER A 203 13.31 -8.15 -9.72
CA SER A 203 13.54 -8.77 -11.03
C SER A 203 15.02 -8.98 -11.38
N GLN A 204 15.94 -8.36 -10.64
CA GLN A 204 17.39 -8.53 -10.78
C GLN A 204 17.94 -9.57 -9.78
N ASN A 205 17.06 -10.29 -9.10
CA ASN A 205 17.38 -11.25 -8.05
C ASN A 205 18.10 -10.62 -6.84
N LYS A 206 17.93 -9.30 -6.61
CA LYS A 206 18.45 -8.59 -5.44
C LYS A 206 17.44 -8.65 -4.31
N VAL A 207 17.92 -8.86 -3.08
CA VAL A 207 17.11 -8.68 -1.87
C VAL A 207 16.82 -7.19 -1.67
N VAL A 208 15.54 -6.84 -1.58
CA VAL A 208 15.06 -5.45 -1.44
C VAL A 208 14.25 -5.23 -0.17
N GLY A 209 14.05 -6.29 0.62
CA GLY A 209 13.37 -6.23 1.91
C GLY A 209 13.29 -7.60 2.55
N PHE A 210 12.90 -7.63 3.82
CA PHE A 210 12.75 -8.86 4.60
C PHE A 210 11.83 -8.62 5.79
N TYR A 211 11.38 -9.71 6.42
CA TYR A 211 10.81 -9.66 7.75
C TYR A 211 11.47 -10.65 8.69
N ILE A 212 11.35 -10.42 10.01
CA ILE A 212 11.61 -11.40 11.04
C ILE A 212 10.35 -11.52 11.90
N GLY A 213 9.82 -12.73 11.97
CA GLY A 213 8.73 -13.11 12.85
C GLY A 213 9.16 -14.24 13.77
N TYR A 214 8.53 -14.34 14.93
CA TYR A 214 8.77 -15.46 15.82
C TYR A 214 7.55 -15.80 16.67
N ILE A 215 7.59 -16.96 17.31
CA ILE A 215 6.58 -17.46 18.22
C ILE A 215 7.11 -17.37 19.64
N THR A 216 6.25 -16.98 20.58
CA THR A 216 6.63 -16.88 21.98
C THR A 216 5.44 -17.07 22.92
N HIS A 217 5.75 -17.16 24.21
CA HIS A 217 4.78 -17.20 25.29
C HIS A 217 4.31 -15.78 25.65
N PRO A 218 3.01 -15.57 25.99
CA PRO A 218 2.46 -14.25 26.30
C PRO A 218 3.25 -13.42 27.30
N LYS A 219 3.69 -14.02 28.41
CA LYS A 219 4.50 -13.36 29.45
C LYS A 219 5.67 -12.54 28.89
N ILE A 220 6.37 -13.07 27.87
CA ILE A 220 7.51 -12.38 27.25
C ILE A 220 7.05 -11.12 26.50
N ILE A 221 5.85 -11.15 25.93
CA ILE A 221 5.25 -10.00 25.26
C ILE A 221 4.69 -8.99 26.24
N GLU A 222 4.05 -9.44 27.32
CA GLU A 222 3.57 -8.57 28.39
C GLU A 222 4.69 -7.71 28.97
N GLU A 223 5.85 -8.31 29.27
CA GLU A 223 7.04 -7.60 29.73
C GLU A 223 7.56 -6.60 28.70
N LYS A 224 7.54 -6.97 27.41
CA LYS A 224 7.97 -6.09 26.33
C LYS A 224 7.00 -4.93 26.09
N MET A 225 5.71 -5.08 26.35
CA MET A 225 4.74 -4.02 26.03
C MET A 225 4.95 -2.75 26.86
N LYS A 226 5.56 -2.82 28.05
CA LYS A 226 5.78 -1.66 28.94
C LYS A 226 4.48 -0.86 29.21
N ILE A 227 3.34 -1.54 29.32
CA ILE A 227 2.04 -0.95 29.68
C ILE A 227 1.54 -1.51 31.01
N ASN A 228 0.54 -0.85 31.60
CA ASN A 228 -0.06 -1.33 32.83
C ASN A 228 -0.69 -2.71 32.62
N GLN A 229 -0.56 -3.60 33.61
CA GLN A 229 -1.08 -4.96 33.52
C GLN A 229 -2.59 -4.99 33.24
N ASP A 230 -3.35 -4.03 33.74
CA ASP A 230 -4.80 -3.95 33.50
C ASP A 230 -5.17 -3.51 32.08
N GLU A 231 -4.26 -2.86 31.36
CA GLU A 231 -4.46 -2.42 29.97
C GLU A 231 -4.18 -3.55 28.96
N ILE A 232 -3.50 -4.62 29.38
CA ILE A 232 -3.19 -5.75 28.51
C ILE A 232 -4.50 -6.49 28.15
N PRO A 233 -4.86 -6.58 26.86
CA PRO A 233 -6.06 -7.28 26.42
C PRO A 233 -6.12 -8.73 26.94
N ARG A 234 -7.32 -9.18 27.31
CA ARG A 234 -7.56 -10.58 27.72
C ARG A 234 -7.11 -11.58 26.65
N SER A 235 -7.21 -11.23 25.37
CA SER A 235 -6.73 -12.06 24.27
C SER A 235 -5.23 -12.33 24.34
N ILE A 236 -4.42 -11.41 24.88
CA ILE A 236 -2.99 -11.60 25.14
C ILE A 236 -2.78 -12.46 26.38
N LYS A 237 -3.39 -12.06 27.50
CA LYS A 237 -3.20 -12.72 28.80
C LYS A 237 -3.49 -14.22 28.77
N TYR A 238 -4.53 -14.62 28.04
CA TYR A 238 -5.00 -16.01 28.00
C TYR A 238 -4.59 -16.76 26.73
N ALA A 239 -3.75 -16.16 25.88
CA ALA A 239 -3.19 -16.92 24.77
C ALA A 239 -2.19 -17.96 25.29
N ASN A 240 -2.08 -19.11 24.64
CA ASN A 240 -1.03 -20.10 24.88
C ASN A 240 0.17 -19.84 23.97
N LYS A 241 -0.08 -19.24 22.80
CA LYS A 241 0.91 -19.11 21.72
C LYS A 241 0.68 -17.81 20.97
N ILE A 242 1.65 -16.91 21.02
CA ILE A 242 1.61 -15.60 20.36
C ILE A 242 2.62 -15.57 19.23
N GLY A 243 2.18 -15.15 18.06
CA GLY A 243 3.05 -14.78 16.95
C GLY A 243 3.48 -13.33 17.08
N VAL A 244 4.71 -13.03 16.71
CA VAL A 244 5.29 -11.69 16.82
C VAL A 244 5.87 -11.32 15.48
N ILE A 245 5.49 -10.15 14.97
CA ILE A 245 6.16 -9.52 13.84
C ILE A 245 7.20 -8.58 14.43
N LYS A 246 8.46 -9.03 14.48
CA LYS A 246 9.55 -8.30 15.14
C LYS A 246 10.05 -7.14 14.28
N THR A 247 10.29 -7.45 13.01
CA THR A 247 11.03 -6.56 12.11
C THR A 247 10.46 -6.71 10.72
N VAL A 248 10.19 -5.60 10.04
CA VAL A 248 9.84 -5.56 8.62
C VAL A 248 10.60 -4.40 8.02
N VAL A 249 11.39 -4.67 7.00
CA VAL A 249 12.24 -3.66 6.37
C VAL A 249 12.14 -3.78 4.86
N VAL A 250 12.04 -2.64 4.21
CA VAL A 250 12.10 -2.51 2.75
C VAL A 250 13.08 -1.39 2.43
N GLU A 251 14.01 -1.66 1.51
CA GLU A 251 14.98 -0.69 1.01
C GLU A 251 14.25 0.58 0.53
N GLU A 252 14.76 1.76 0.87
CA GLU A 252 14.03 3.04 0.70
C GLU A 252 13.50 3.25 -0.72
N LYS A 253 14.33 2.99 -1.74
CA LYS A 253 13.95 3.09 -3.16
C LYS A 253 12.83 2.14 -3.61
N HIS A 254 12.50 1.15 -2.78
CA HIS A 254 11.47 0.14 -2.99
C HIS A 254 10.24 0.31 -2.07
N GLN A 255 10.24 1.33 -1.20
CA GLN A 255 9.11 1.63 -0.33
C GLN A 255 7.92 2.27 -1.07
N GLY A 256 6.73 2.14 -0.51
CA GLY A 256 5.50 2.70 -1.10
C GLY A 256 4.90 1.90 -2.27
N TYR A 257 5.50 0.77 -2.64
CA TYR A 257 5.03 -0.11 -3.72
C TYR A 257 4.35 -1.41 -3.20
N GLY A 258 3.92 -1.44 -1.93
CA GLY A 258 3.21 -2.58 -1.33
C GLY A 258 4.08 -3.79 -0.91
N ILE A 259 5.41 -3.69 -1.00
CA ILE A 259 6.32 -4.79 -0.62
C ILE A 259 6.23 -5.11 0.88
N GLY A 260 6.16 -4.09 1.74
CA GLY A 260 6.01 -4.28 3.19
C GLY A 260 4.74 -5.05 3.54
N THR A 261 3.61 -4.73 2.89
CA THR A 261 2.35 -5.48 3.05
C THR A 261 2.53 -6.95 2.67
N LYS A 262 3.13 -7.25 1.52
CA LYS A 262 3.41 -8.64 1.09
C LYS A 262 4.28 -9.41 2.09
N LEU A 263 5.28 -8.74 2.68
CA LEU A 263 6.15 -9.33 3.70
C LEU A 263 5.36 -9.64 4.98
N VAL A 264 4.53 -8.70 5.45
CA VAL A 264 3.68 -8.90 6.63
C VAL A 264 2.66 -10.02 6.40
N GLU A 265 2.00 -10.06 5.25
CA GLU A 265 1.08 -11.15 4.88
C GLU A 265 1.77 -12.51 4.87
N SER A 266 3.00 -12.58 4.34
CA SER A 266 3.80 -13.82 4.36
C SER A 266 4.13 -14.25 5.80
N CYS A 267 4.56 -13.33 6.65
CA CYS A 267 4.80 -13.60 8.07
C CYS A 267 3.54 -14.10 8.78
N MET A 268 2.41 -13.41 8.60
CA MET A 268 1.13 -13.80 9.17
C MET A 268 0.70 -15.19 8.71
N LYS A 269 0.92 -15.54 7.43
CA LYS A 269 0.62 -16.88 6.91
C LYS A 269 1.41 -17.97 7.64
N GLU A 270 2.69 -17.75 7.90
CA GLU A 270 3.54 -18.72 8.60
C GLU A 270 3.16 -18.82 10.08
N LEU A 271 2.93 -17.70 10.76
CA LEU A 271 2.48 -17.68 12.15
C LEU A 271 1.10 -18.37 12.32
N LYS A 272 0.15 -18.11 11.42
CA LYS A 272 -1.17 -18.78 11.42
C LYS A 272 -1.05 -20.28 11.22
N LYS A 273 -0.21 -20.74 10.28
CA LYS A 273 0.04 -22.19 10.08
C LYS A 273 0.63 -22.83 11.33
N ALA A 274 1.42 -22.09 12.10
CA ALA A 274 1.99 -22.57 13.34
C ALA A 274 0.99 -22.57 14.52
N GLY A 275 -0.28 -22.22 14.29
CA GLY A 275 -1.36 -22.31 15.28
C GLY A 275 -1.28 -21.25 16.37
N VAL A 276 -0.74 -20.06 16.08
CA VAL A 276 -0.80 -18.93 17.03
C VAL A 276 -2.26 -18.47 17.17
N GLN A 277 -2.66 -18.11 18.39
CA GLN A 277 -4.02 -17.59 18.64
C GLN A 277 -4.12 -16.09 18.36
N MET A 278 -2.97 -15.42 18.34
CA MET A 278 -2.89 -14.02 17.99
C MET A 278 -1.52 -13.63 17.46
N ILE A 279 -1.48 -12.47 16.81
CA ILE A 279 -0.26 -11.86 16.31
C ILE A 279 -0.11 -10.47 16.93
N CYS A 280 1.07 -10.17 17.46
CA CYS A 280 1.43 -8.87 18.03
C CYS A 280 2.59 -8.23 17.27
N SER A 281 2.65 -6.90 17.31
CA SER A 281 3.81 -6.13 16.82
C SER A 281 3.99 -4.87 17.66
N ILE A 282 5.25 -4.49 17.90
CA ILE A 282 5.61 -3.23 18.54
C ILE A 282 6.33 -2.39 17.47
N ALA A 283 5.68 -1.34 16.99
CA ALA A 283 6.22 -0.51 15.91
C ALA A 283 6.67 0.86 16.43
N SER A 284 7.79 1.34 15.92
CA SER A 284 8.27 2.69 16.24
C SER A 284 7.41 3.76 15.56
N LYS A 285 7.08 4.80 16.32
CA LYS A 285 6.40 6.01 15.87
C LYS A 285 7.27 7.21 16.25
N ASN A 286 7.65 8.00 15.26
CA ASN A 286 8.25 9.31 15.49
C ASN A 286 7.18 10.40 15.48
N ARG A 287 7.57 11.65 15.78
CA ARG A 287 6.64 12.80 15.88
C ARG A 287 5.78 13.02 14.63
N ASN A 288 6.26 12.61 13.45
CA ASN A 288 5.62 12.93 12.17
C ASN A 288 5.00 11.70 11.49
N PHE A 289 5.41 10.48 11.84
CA PHE A 289 5.04 9.30 11.07
C PHE A 289 5.25 7.97 11.84
N ASN A 290 4.37 7.00 11.56
CA ASN A 290 4.53 5.60 11.91
C ASN A 290 4.56 4.76 10.63
N ASN A 291 5.73 4.17 10.33
CA ASN A 291 5.98 3.44 9.09
C ASN A 291 5.07 2.22 8.90
N MET A 292 4.56 1.64 9.98
CA MET A 292 3.81 0.38 9.94
C MET A 292 2.31 0.55 10.10
N ASP A 293 1.84 1.72 10.56
CA ASP A 293 0.43 1.96 10.89
C ASP A 293 -0.51 1.65 9.72
N GLY A 294 -0.19 2.16 8.53
CA GLY A 294 -0.98 1.91 7.33
C GLY A 294 -1.00 0.44 6.92
N ILE A 295 0.09 -0.30 7.14
CA ILE A 295 0.13 -1.73 6.82
C ILE A 295 -0.72 -2.52 7.81
N PHE A 296 -0.54 -2.27 9.11
CA PHE A 296 -1.25 -3.00 10.16
C PHE A 296 -2.76 -2.74 10.16
N LYS A 297 -3.19 -1.48 10.03
CA LYS A 297 -4.62 -1.15 9.92
C LYS A 297 -5.27 -1.82 8.71
N ASN A 298 -4.62 -1.79 7.55
CA ASN A 298 -5.14 -2.44 6.34
C ASN A 298 -5.20 -3.97 6.45
N LEU A 299 -4.41 -4.57 7.34
CA LEU A 299 -4.42 -6.01 7.62
C LEU A 299 -5.28 -6.37 8.85
N GLY A 300 -6.05 -5.42 9.37
CA GLY A 300 -7.03 -5.65 10.44
C GLY A 300 -6.46 -5.65 11.86
N PHE A 301 -5.21 -5.21 12.05
CA PHE A 301 -4.67 -5.05 13.39
C PHE A 301 -5.33 -3.88 14.12
N ASN A 302 -5.54 -4.05 15.42
CA ASN A 302 -5.98 -2.99 16.32
C ASN A 302 -4.78 -2.42 17.08
N ILE A 303 -4.88 -1.15 17.47
CA ILE A 303 -3.92 -0.52 18.39
C ILE A 303 -4.37 -0.85 19.81
N ILE A 304 -3.44 -1.36 20.62
CA ILE A 304 -3.65 -1.60 22.05
C ILE A 304 -3.31 -0.34 22.84
N ALA A 305 -2.09 0.17 22.62
CA ALA A 305 -1.55 1.30 23.36
C ALA A 305 -0.43 1.98 22.57
N GLU A 306 -0.12 3.21 22.97
CA GLU A 306 1.06 3.94 22.56
C GLU A 306 1.89 4.26 23.80
N VAL A 307 3.16 3.87 23.79
CA VAL A 307 4.09 4.04 24.91
C VAL A 307 5.13 5.08 24.52
N PRO A 308 5.14 6.27 25.17
CA PRO A 308 6.15 7.29 24.90
C PRO A 308 7.54 6.81 25.34
N GLU A 309 8.59 7.31 24.67
CA GLU A 309 9.99 7.09 25.07
C GLU A 309 10.36 5.61 25.27
N TYR A 310 9.69 4.70 24.55
CA TYR A 310 9.73 3.26 24.80
C TYR A 310 11.16 2.69 24.82
N TRP A 311 12.05 3.28 24.03
CA TRP A 311 13.43 2.88 23.83
C TRP A 311 14.46 3.75 24.57
N SER A 312 14.04 4.71 25.39
CA SER A 312 14.91 5.69 26.04
C SER A 312 15.99 5.02 26.90
N ASP A 313 15.60 4.21 27.88
CA ASP A 313 16.53 3.50 28.76
C ASP A 313 17.47 2.56 27.98
N GLU A 314 16.91 1.80 27.03
CA GLU A 314 17.69 0.85 26.23
C GLU A 314 18.74 1.55 25.36
N SER A 315 18.41 2.75 24.84
CA SER A 315 19.34 3.55 24.05
C SER A 315 20.49 4.12 24.88
N ILE A 316 20.24 4.46 26.15
CA ILE A 316 21.27 4.93 27.08
C ILE A 316 22.17 3.75 27.47
N GLU A 317 21.57 2.64 27.91
CA GLU A 317 22.28 1.45 28.38
C GLU A 317 23.19 0.85 27.31
N LYS A 318 22.66 0.69 26.10
CA LYS A 318 23.39 0.05 24.98
C LYS A 318 24.15 1.06 24.11
N GLY A 319 24.00 2.35 24.36
CA GLY A 319 24.63 3.43 23.59
C GLY A 319 24.28 3.43 22.10
N TYR A 320 23.13 2.85 21.70
CA TYR A 320 22.77 2.80 20.28
C TYR A 320 22.12 4.11 19.82
N ARG A 321 22.36 4.46 18.56
CA ARG A 321 21.89 5.70 17.94
C ARG A 321 20.64 5.46 17.12
N CYS A 322 19.51 5.97 17.59
CA CYS A 322 18.26 5.92 16.85
C CYS A 322 18.42 6.63 15.49
N PRO A 323 18.00 6.04 14.35
CA PRO A 323 18.08 6.69 13.04
C PRO A 323 17.36 8.05 12.96
N ILE A 324 16.38 8.27 13.86
CA ILE A 324 15.60 9.51 13.95
C ILE A 324 16.19 10.48 14.98
N CYS A 325 16.35 10.06 16.24
CA CYS A 325 16.83 10.94 17.32
C CYS A 325 18.34 11.23 17.23
N LYS A 326 19.10 10.41 16.50
CA LYS A 326 20.56 10.47 16.29
C LYS A 326 21.43 10.22 17.52
N GLU A 327 21.03 10.67 18.70
CA GLU A 327 21.75 10.44 19.96
C GLU A 327 20.77 9.94 21.05
N PRO A 328 21.25 9.18 22.05
CA PRO A 328 20.48 8.86 23.25
C PRO A 328 20.19 10.10 24.11
N PRO A 329 19.04 10.15 24.82
CA PRO A 329 17.97 9.16 24.85
C PRO A 329 17.10 9.17 23.58
N CYS A 330 16.59 7.99 23.23
CA CYS A 330 15.57 7.86 22.18
C CYS A 330 14.20 8.36 22.66
N GLU A 331 13.73 9.46 22.07
CA GLU A 331 12.41 10.06 22.35
C GLU A 331 11.24 9.44 21.53
N CYS A 332 11.49 8.36 20.78
CA CYS A 332 10.45 7.77 19.93
C CYS A 332 9.43 6.97 20.76
N SER A 333 8.15 7.11 20.41
CA SER A 333 7.08 6.29 20.98
C SER A 333 7.01 4.92 20.29
N ALA A 334 6.47 3.92 20.97
CA ALA A 334 6.09 2.65 20.38
C ALA A 334 4.57 2.51 20.32
N VAL A 335 4.03 2.08 19.18
CA VAL A 335 2.62 1.72 19.04
C VAL A 335 2.51 0.20 19.02
N ILE A 336 1.66 -0.32 19.90
CA ILE A 336 1.48 -1.75 20.10
C ILE A 336 0.24 -2.19 19.33
N TYR A 337 0.41 -3.17 18.45
CA TYR A 337 -0.64 -3.71 17.60
C TYR A 337 -0.95 -5.15 17.96
N ASN A 338 -2.21 -5.55 17.84
CA ASN A 338 -2.62 -6.95 17.87
C ASN A 338 -3.62 -7.32 16.76
N LEU A 339 -3.64 -8.61 16.45
CA LEU A 339 -4.63 -9.24 15.60
C LEU A 339 -4.97 -10.61 16.20
N THR A 340 -6.24 -10.79 16.59
CA THR A 340 -6.77 -12.10 16.98
C THR A 340 -6.98 -12.95 15.72
N ILE A 341 -6.59 -14.23 15.76
CA ILE A 341 -6.67 -15.15 14.61
C ILE A 341 -7.97 -15.94 14.60
#